data_AF-A0A483S5N4-F1
#
_entry.id   AF-A0A483S5N4-F1
#
_cell.length_a   1.000
_cell.length_b   1.000
_cell.length_c   1.000
_cell.angle_alpha   90.00
_cell.angle_beta   90.00
_cell.angle_gamma   90.00
#
_symmetry.space_group_name_H-M   'P 1'
#
loop_
_entity.id
_entity.type
_entity.pdbx_description
1 polymer ?
#
loop_
_entity_poly.entity_id
_entity_poly.type
_entity_poly.pdbx_seq_one_letter_code
_entity_poly.pdbx_strand_id
1 'polypeptide(L)'
;LIGRYDYNFTQQGRIEWLSQDILEVAALAQHYGIPTRLLDWSYDPFVSSYFAASGVTDDSGNLAVWCFNAEYLSTWLNLNSRLKLKLIIPPYSENSNLSAQRGLFTHMPVEFDFSNNDNASIPVDRTPLDIKLDNILPPEPYTQNREKIFLKLTLPCSKAKDLLKFLLQQGYGEARIYPGYKGIANQVMRKYK
;
A
#
# COMPACT_ATOMS: atom_id res chain seq x y z
N LEU A 1 -12.74 20.37 12.68
CA LEU A 1 -11.92 19.89 11.56
C LEU A 1 -12.72 19.68 10.26
N ILE A 2 -14.04 19.93 10.24
CA ILE A 2 -14.81 20.05 8.99
C ILE A 2 -14.66 21.51 8.52
N GLY A 3 -13.48 21.85 8.01
CA GLY A 3 -13.15 23.20 7.56
C GLY A 3 -13.27 23.30 6.05
N ARG A 4 -14.18 24.15 5.56
CA ARG A 4 -14.13 24.96 4.32
C ARG A 4 -13.68 24.35 2.96
N TYR A 5 -13.38 23.06 2.83
CA TYR A 5 -12.77 22.50 1.60
C TYR A 5 -13.70 21.73 0.66
N ASP A 6 -15.00 21.66 0.91
CA ASP A 6 -15.91 21.04 -0.08
C ASP A 6 -17.14 21.92 -0.34
N TYR A 7 -17.00 22.89 -1.24
CA TYR A 7 -18.17 23.56 -1.83
C TYR A 7 -19.14 22.55 -2.48
N ASN A 8 -18.62 21.39 -2.92
CA ASN A 8 -19.40 20.29 -3.48
C ASN A 8 -20.30 19.57 -2.45
N PHE A 9 -20.00 19.68 -1.14
CA PHE A 9 -20.84 19.12 -0.08
C PHE A 9 -22.28 19.67 -0.13
N THR A 10 -22.43 20.93 -0.53
CA THR A 10 -23.69 21.67 -0.39
C THR A 10 -24.72 21.42 -1.49
N GLN A 11 -24.36 20.81 -2.64
CA GLN A 11 -25.31 20.65 -3.75
C GLN A 11 -25.85 19.23 -3.96
N GLN A 12 -25.12 18.19 -3.57
CA GLN A 12 -25.50 16.79 -3.87
C GLN A 12 -25.46 15.84 -2.67
N GLY A 13 -24.97 16.27 -1.50
CA GLY A 13 -24.86 15.41 -0.33
C GLY A 13 -23.83 14.27 -0.48
N ARG A 14 -22.97 14.31 -1.51
CA ARG A 14 -21.94 13.29 -1.75
C ARG A 14 -20.54 13.79 -1.41
N ILE A 15 -19.75 12.95 -0.74
CA ILE A 15 -18.34 13.22 -0.41
C ILE A 15 -17.47 12.04 -0.83
N GLU A 16 -16.32 12.34 -1.43
CA GLU A 16 -15.26 11.37 -1.63
C GLU A 16 -14.32 11.33 -0.41
N TRP A 17 -14.19 10.18 0.22
CA TRP A 17 -13.23 9.93 1.28
C TRP A 17 -12.21 8.89 0.83
N LEU A 18 -10.92 9.15 0.83
CA LEU A 18 -10.17 10.27 1.41
C LEU A 18 -9.96 11.33 0.30
N SER A 19 -10.28 12.60 0.57
CA SER A 19 -10.15 13.64 -0.46
C SER A 19 -8.68 13.89 -0.83
N GLN A 20 -8.45 14.40 -2.05
CA GLN A 20 -7.09 14.59 -2.58
C GLN A 20 -6.21 15.46 -1.66
N ASP A 21 -6.78 16.52 -1.09
CA ASP A 21 -6.08 17.52 -0.28
C ASP A 21 -5.56 16.97 1.05
N ILE A 22 -6.12 15.86 1.53
CA ILE A 22 -5.72 15.25 2.81
C ILE A 22 -4.94 13.95 2.62
N LEU A 23 -4.64 13.55 1.37
CA LEU A 23 -3.84 12.34 1.08
C LEU A 23 -2.42 12.44 1.64
N GLU A 24 -1.78 13.61 1.50
CA GLU A 24 -0.44 13.85 2.05
C GLU A 24 -0.45 13.79 3.58
N VAL A 25 -1.48 14.38 4.20
CA VAL A 25 -1.67 14.34 5.66
C VAL A 25 -1.91 12.91 6.14
N ALA A 26 -2.67 12.10 5.41
CA ALA A 26 -2.87 10.69 5.74
C ALA A 26 -1.58 9.87 5.59
N ALA A 27 -0.78 10.12 4.55
CA ALA A 27 0.52 9.48 4.40
C ALA A 27 1.45 9.81 5.59
N LEU A 28 1.43 11.07 6.05
CA LEU A 28 2.16 11.49 7.24
C LEU A 28 1.60 10.83 8.52
N ALA A 29 0.29 10.77 8.67
CA ALA A 29 -0.37 10.12 9.81
C ALA A 29 0.01 8.62 9.90
N GLN A 30 0.02 7.92 8.76
CA GLN A 30 0.44 6.52 8.66
C GLN A 30 1.87 6.30 9.15
N HIS A 31 2.78 7.22 8.81
CA HIS A 31 4.16 7.18 9.27
C HIS A 31 4.28 7.23 10.81
N TYR A 32 3.38 7.96 11.47
CA TYR A 32 3.32 8.01 12.94
C TYR A 32 2.45 6.92 13.57
N GLY A 33 2.03 5.91 12.78
CA GLY A 33 1.29 4.75 13.26
C GLY A 33 -0.22 4.94 13.35
N ILE A 34 -0.77 6.03 12.80
CA ILE A 34 -2.22 6.21 12.69
C ILE A 34 -2.72 5.31 11.56
N PRO A 35 -3.69 4.41 11.80
CA PRO A 35 -4.23 3.57 10.74
C PRO A 35 -4.90 4.43 9.66
N THR A 36 -4.53 4.21 8.40
CA THR A 36 -5.18 4.87 7.26
C THR A 36 -5.61 3.85 6.19
N ARG A 37 -6.39 4.30 5.21
CA ARG A 37 -6.81 3.48 4.05
C ARG A 37 -5.78 3.48 2.91
N LEU A 38 -4.58 4.00 3.15
CA LEU A 38 -3.48 3.95 2.17
C LEU A 38 -2.82 2.58 2.24
N LEU A 39 -2.66 1.94 1.09
CA LEU A 39 -1.84 0.73 0.96
C LEU A 39 -0.41 1.13 0.60
N ASP A 40 0.55 0.62 1.35
CA ASP A 40 1.99 0.87 1.14
C ASP A 40 2.53 0.04 -0.02
N TRP A 41 3.31 0.68 -0.88
CA TRP A 41 4.07 0.07 -1.96
C TRP A 41 5.48 0.61 -1.97
N SER A 42 6.38 -0.10 -2.66
CA SER A 42 7.76 0.32 -2.86
C SER A 42 8.15 0.09 -4.32
N TYR A 43 8.88 1.06 -4.90
CA TYR A 43 9.53 0.89 -6.20
C TYR A 43 10.73 -0.07 -6.14
N ASP A 44 11.20 -0.40 -4.95
CA ASP A 44 12.34 -1.28 -4.71
C ASP A 44 11.86 -2.68 -4.28
N PRO A 45 12.06 -3.71 -5.12
CA PRO A 45 11.62 -5.06 -4.79
C PRO A 45 12.36 -5.66 -3.60
N PHE A 46 13.59 -5.21 -3.29
CA PHE A 46 14.34 -5.69 -2.13
C PHE A 46 13.80 -5.10 -0.83
N VAL A 47 13.32 -3.85 -0.84
CA VAL A 47 12.61 -3.27 0.30
C VAL A 47 11.32 -4.04 0.56
N SER A 48 10.50 -4.32 -0.47
CA SER A 48 9.28 -5.11 -0.33
C SER A 48 9.57 -6.52 0.20
N SER A 49 10.63 -7.15 -0.31
CA SER A 49 11.07 -8.48 0.13
C SER A 49 11.55 -8.48 1.59
N TYR A 50 12.22 -7.41 2.02
CA TYR A 50 12.61 -7.25 3.42
C TYR A 50 11.39 -7.22 4.33
N PHE A 51 10.39 -6.40 4.01
CA PHE A 51 9.18 -6.30 4.82
C PHE A 51 8.44 -7.64 4.89
N ALA A 52 8.28 -8.31 3.74
CA ALA A 52 7.64 -9.62 3.66
C ALA A 52 8.36 -10.68 4.51
N ALA A 53 9.70 -10.67 4.54
CA ALA A 53 10.47 -11.62 5.34
C ALA A 53 10.61 -11.23 6.82
N SER A 54 10.63 -9.94 7.13
CA SER A 54 10.83 -9.44 8.49
C SER A 54 9.66 -9.73 9.44
N GLY A 55 8.45 -9.90 8.90
CA GLY A 55 7.24 -10.21 9.66
C GLY A 55 7.02 -11.70 9.92
N VAL A 56 7.88 -12.59 9.42
CA VAL A 56 7.72 -14.04 9.58
C VAL A 56 8.11 -14.47 11.00
N THR A 57 7.16 -15.05 11.73
CA THR A 57 7.33 -15.52 13.12
C THR A 57 7.52 -17.03 13.24
N ASP A 58 7.04 -17.80 12.26
CA ASP A 58 7.14 -19.25 12.20
C ASP A 58 7.44 -19.72 10.77
N ASP A 59 7.88 -20.97 10.63
CA ASP A 59 8.29 -21.53 9.34
C ASP A 59 7.11 -22.05 8.51
N SER A 60 5.86 -21.83 8.94
CA SER A 60 4.66 -22.34 8.27
C SER A 60 4.15 -21.38 7.19
N GLY A 61 3.64 -21.96 6.10
CA GLY A 61 3.07 -21.19 4.99
C GLY A 61 4.10 -20.51 4.09
N ASN A 62 3.65 -19.47 3.40
CA ASN A 62 4.46 -18.71 2.44
C ASN A 62 4.34 -17.21 2.73
N LEU A 63 5.47 -16.52 2.72
CA LEU A 63 5.48 -15.07 2.58
C LEU A 63 5.14 -14.71 1.13
N ALA A 64 4.61 -13.50 0.93
CA ALA A 64 4.23 -13.02 -0.39
C ALA A 64 4.69 -11.57 -0.62
N VAL A 65 5.13 -11.30 -1.83
CA VAL A 65 5.34 -9.95 -2.35
C VAL A 65 4.36 -9.75 -3.51
N TRP A 66 3.50 -8.75 -3.37
CA TRP A 66 2.62 -8.33 -4.45
C TRP A 66 3.32 -7.25 -5.27
N CYS A 67 3.14 -7.30 -6.58
CA CYS A 67 3.60 -6.27 -7.49
C CYS A 67 2.53 -6.00 -8.55
N PHE A 68 2.50 -4.76 -9.06
CA PHE A 68 1.62 -4.40 -10.15
C PHE A 68 2.32 -3.50 -11.16
N ASN A 69 1.89 -3.57 -12.41
CA ASN A 69 2.35 -2.66 -13.45
C ASN A 69 1.56 -1.34 -13.35
N ALA A 70 2.19 -0.29 -12.82
CA ALA A 70 1.53 0.99 -12.59
C ALA A 70 1.00 1.66 -13.88
N GLU A 71 1.75 1.57 -14.97
CA GLU A 71 1.36 2.13 -16.27
C GLU A 71 0.13 1.41 -16.82
N TYR A 72 0.20 0.07 -16.86
CA TYR A 72 -0.90 -0.74 -17.35
C TYR A 72 -2.15 -0.60 -16.46
N LEU A 73 -1.95 -0.60 -15.13
CA LEU A 73 -3.04 -0.38 -14.17
C LEU A 73 -3.69 0.98 -14.37
N SER A 74 -2.91 2.06 -14.50
CA SER A 74 -3.46 3.39 -14.77
C SER A 74 -4.26 3.45 -16.07
N THR A 75 -3.75 2.86 -17.14
CA THR A 75 -4.41 2.81 -18.45
C THR A 75 -5.72 2.05 -18.36
N TRP A 76 -5.71 0.88 -17.70
CA TRP A 76 -6.90 0.05 -17.54
C TRP A 76 -7.96 0.73 -16.67
N LEU A 77 -7.58 1.40 -15.59
CA LEU A 77 -8.49 2.16 -14.72
C LEU A 77 -9.11 3.36 -15.45
N ASN A 78 -8.36 4.05 -16.31
CA ASN A 78 -8.89 5.14 -17.13
C ASN A 78 -9.94 4.65 -18.14
N LEU A 79 -9.81 3.42 -18.63
CA LEU A 79 -10.77 2.79 -19.54
C LEU A 79 -11.95 2.13 -18.81
N ASN A 80 -11.81 1.84 -17.51
CA ASN A 80 -12.79 1.11 -16.71
C ASN A 80 -13.11 1.86 -15.42
N SER A 81 -14.19 2.64 -15.42
CA SER A 81 -14.63 3.44 -14.27
C SER A 81 -15.18 2.63 -13.07
N ARG A 82 -15.19 1.29 -13.15
CA ARG A 82 -15.70 0.39 -12.10
C ARG A 82 -14.81 0.34 -10.86
N LEU A 83 -13.50 0.55 -11.02
CA LEU A 83 -12.56 0.64 -9.90
C LEU A 83 -11.93 2.03 -9.93
N LYS A 84 -12.10 2.78 -8.85
CA LYS A 84 -11.33 4.00 -8.61
C LYS A 84 -10.14 3.63 -7.74
N LEU A 85 -8.94 3.71 -8.30
CA LEU A 85 -7.69 3.54 -7.55
C LEU A 85 -6.77 4.69 -7.91
N LYS A 86 -6.31 5.42 -6.89
CA LYS A 86 -5.39 6.55 -7.01
C LYS A 86 -4.00 6.12 -6.58
N LEU A 87 -3.00 6.41 -7.41
CA LEU A 87 -1.60 6.28 -7.04
C LEU A 87 -1.11 7.60 -6.44
N ILE A 88 -0.45 7.54 -5.29
CA ILE A 88 -0.01 8.71 -4.54
C ILE A 88 1.50 8.58 -4.35
N ILE A 89 2.23 9.56 -4.87
CA ILE A 89 3.68 9.65 -4.68
C ILE A 89 3.90 10.80 -3.70
N PRO A 90 4.19 10.51 -2.42
CA PRO A 90 4.45 11.54 -1.42
C PRO A 90 5.77 12.27 -1.71
N PRO A 91 5.93 13.53 -1.28
CA PRO A 91 7.21 14.22 -1.35
C PRO A 91 8.23 13.53 -0.42
N TYR A 92 9.29 12.97 -1.00
CA TYR A 92 10.33 12.22 -0.27
C TYR A 92 11.21 13.09 0.67
N SER A 93 11.16 14.42 0.52
CA SER A 93 12.06 15.35 1.21
C SER A 93 11.85 15.45 2.72
N GLU A 94 10.64 15.18 3.20
CA GLU A 94 10.28 15.38 4.61
C GLU A 94 10.35 14.10 5.46
N ASN A 95 10.56 12.94 4.81
CA ASN A 95 10.54 11.65 5.49
C ASN A 95 11.68 10.75 4.98
N SER A 96 12.76 10.69 5.76
CA SER A 96 13.94 9.88 5.45
C SER A 96 13.61 8.39 5.28
N ASN A 97 12.65 7.87 6.05
CA ASN A 97 12.23 6.47 5.93
C ASN A 97 11.51 6.24 4.60
N LEU A 98 10.57 7.12 4.24
CA LEU A 98 9.84 7.04 2.98
C LEU A 98 10.78 7.14 1.77
N SER A 99 11.77 8.02 1.83
CA SER A 99 12.82 8.14 0.83
C SER A 99 13.67 6.87 0.74
N ALA A 100 14.12 6.33 1.86
CA ALA A 100 14.97 5.15 1.87
C ALA A 100 14.24 3.87 1.45
N GLN A 101 12.94 3.82 1.72
CA GLN A 101 12.05 2.72 1.34
C GLN A 101 11.51 2.87 -0.10
N ARG A 102 11.76 4.01 -0.77
CA ARG A 102 11.22 4.34 -2.10
C ARG A 102 9.70 4.13 -2.15
N GLY A 103 9.03 4.58 -1.09
CA GLY A 103 7.63 4.30 -0.82
C GLY A 103 6.66 5.13 -1.66
N LEU A 104 5.56 4.51 -2.05
CA LEU A 104 4.41 5.14 -2.67
C LEU A 104 3.14 4.50 -2.10
N PHE A 105 1.98 5.12 -2.32
CA PHE A 105 0.73 4.61 -1.79
C PHE A 105 -0.31 4.40 -2.90
N THR A 106 -1.21 3.45 -2.68
CA THR A 106 -2.48 3.41 -3.42
C THR A 106 -3.64 3.70 -2.49
N HIS A 107 -4.59 4.50 -2.97
CA HIS A 107 -5.82 4.83 -2.27
C HIS A 107 -7.02 4.47 -3.14
N MET A 108 -8.00 3.79 -2.55
CA MET A 108 -9.28 3.54 -3.18
C MET A 108 -10.33 4.43 -2.50
N PRO A 109 -10.81 5.49 -3.19
CA PRO A 109 -11.81 6.39 -2.63
C PRO A 109 -13.12 5.66 -2.37
N VAL A 110 -13.80 6.10 -1.32
CA VAL A 110 -15.13 5.69 -0.90
C VAL A 110 -16.04 6.90 -1.06
N GLU A 111 -17.10 6.76 -1.84
CA GLU A 111 -18.12 7.79 -1.95
C GLU A 111 -19.15 7.56 -0.85
N PHE A 112 -19.42 8.62 -0.09
CA PHE A 112 -20.49 8.66 0.89
C PHE A 112 -21.63 9.49 0.32
N ASP A 113 -22.86 8.96 0.41
CA ASP A 113 -24.08 9.67 0.05
C ASP A 113 -24.89 9.94 1.32
N PHE A 114 -24.92 11.20 1.73
CA PHE A 114 -25.64 11.71 2.90
C PHE A 114 -27.02 12.28 2.53
N SER A 115 -27.46 12.16 1.27
CA SER A 115 -28.76 12.68 0.85
C SER A 115 -29.95 11.92 1.48
N ASN A 116 -29.75 10.66 1.87
CA ASN A 116 -30.73 9.87 2.59
C ASN A 116 -30.47 9.95 4.09
N ASN A 117 -31.38 10.63 4.80
CA ASN A 117 -31.37 10.88 6.25
C ASN A 117 -31.58 9.62 7.13
N ASP A 118 -31.60 8.43 6.54
CA ASP A 118 -31.67 7.21 7.32
C ASP A 118 -30.31 6.98 7.97
N ASN A 119 -30.32 6.59 9.25
CA ASN A 119 -29.16 6.23 10.07
C ASN A 119 -28.44 4.98 9.54
N ALA A 120 -28.14 4.95 8.24
CA ALA A 120 -27.47 3.87 7.55
C ALA A 120 -26.01 3.91 7.97
N SER A 121 -25.62 2.88 8.72
CA SER A 121 -24.24 2.51 8.98
C SER A 121 -23.39 2.76 7.73
N ILE A 122 -22.34 3.58 7.86
CA ILE A 122 -21.39 3.81 6.77
C ILE A 122 -20.83 2.44 6.35
N PRO A 123 -21.10 1.96 5.12
CA PRO A 123 -20.65 0.64 4.71
C PRO A 123 -19.13 0.66 4.58
N VAL A 124 -18.44 0.02 5.53
CA VAL A 124 -16.98 -0.10 5.50
C VAL A 124 -16.62 -1.33 4.67
N ASP A 125 -16.28 -1.11 3.41
CA ASP A 125 -15.73 -2.16 2.57
C ASP A 125 -14.28 -2.47 2.98
N ARG A 126 -14.07 -3.70 3.48
CA ARG A 126 -12.78 -4.27 3.90
C ARG A 126 -12.27 -5.33 2.92
N THR A 127 -12.91 -5.46 1.75
CA THR A 127 -12.50 -6.42 0.73
C THR A 127 -11.08 -6.10 0.27
N PRO A 128 -10.15 -7.07 0.33
CA PRO A 128 -8.79 -6.93 -0.18
C PRO A 128 -8.75 -6.47 -1.65
N LEU A 129 -7.70 -5.71 -2.00
CA LEU A 129 -7.57 -5.13 -3.34
C LEU A 129 -7.48 -6.20 -4.43
N ASP A 130 -6.80 -7.32 -4.17
CA ASP A 130 -6.69 -8.45 -5.09
C ASP A 130 -8.07 -9.06 -5.39
N ILE A 131 -8.90 -9.29 -4.37
CA ILE A 131 -10.27 -9.80 -4.55
C ILE A 131 -11.14 -8.78 -5.31
N LYS A 132 -10.97 -7.48 -5.03
CA LYS A 132 -11.69 -6.43 -5.77
C LYS A 132 -11.29 -6.40 -7.24
N LEU A 133 -10.00 -6.56 -7.53
CA LEU A 133 -9.52 -6.65 -8.90
C LEU A 133 -10.08 -7.89 -9.60
N ASP A 134 -10.10 -9.04 -8.92
CA ASP A 134 -10.65 -10.29 -9.46
C ASP A 134 -12.14 -10.19 -9.80
N ASN A 135 -12.92 -9.47 -9.00
CA ASN A 135 -14.35 -9.25 -9.27
C ASN A 135 -14.61 -8.32 -10.47
N ILE A 136 -13.66 -7.45 -10.81
CA ILE A 136 -13.83 -6.43 -11.86
C ILE A 136 -13.17 -6.89 -13.17
N LEU A 137 -12.09 -7.67 -13.08
CA LEU A 137 -11.46 -8.30 -14.24
C LEU A 137 -12.36 -9.45 -14.74
N PRO A 138 -12.82 -9.42 -16.01
CA PRO A 138 -13.66 -10.49 -16.54
C PRO A 138 -12.92 -11.84 -16.59
N PRO A 139 -13.63 -12.96 -16.35
CA PRO A 139 -12.99 -14.25 -16.10
C PRO A 139 -12.19 -14.85 -17.27
N GLU A 140 -12.44 -14.52 -18.54
CA GLU A 140 -11.69 -15.04 -19.71
C GLU A 140 -11.86 -14.12 -20.93
N PRO A 141 -10.89 -13.96 -21.86
CA PRO A 141 -9.51 -14.49 -21.91
C PRO A 141 -8.46 -13.57 -21.23
N TYR A 142 -8.90 -12.74 -20.28
CA TYR A 142 -8.10 -11.68 -19.66
C TYR A 142 -7.24 -12.15 -18.48
N THR A 143 -7.20 -13.45 -18.18
CA THR A 143 -6.24 -14.06 -17.24
C THR A 143 -4.79 -13.70 -17.62
N GLN A 144 -4.46 -13.61 -18.92
CA GLN A 144 -3.18 -13.06 -19.38
C GLN A 144 -2.95 -11.60 -18.99
N ASN A 145 -4.01 -10.79 -18.88
CA ASN A 145 -3.91 -9.39 -18.46
C ASN A 145 -3.83 -9.26 -16.94
N ARG A 146 -4.39 -10.21 -16.17
CA ARG A 146 -4.21 -10.23 -14.72
C ARG A 146 -2.73 -10.33 -14.36
N GLU A 147 -1.98 -11.25 -14.97
CA GLU A 147 -0.53 -11.37 -14.77
C GLU A 147 0.24 -10.12 -15.24
N LYS A 148 -0.30 -9.35 -16.18
CA LYS A 148 0.26 -8.06 -16.60
C LYS A 148 -0.06 -6.93 -15.62
N ILE A 149 -1.18 -7.02 -14.89
CA ILE A 149 -1.65 -6.00 -13.95
C ILE A 149 -1.10 -6.29 -12.55
N PHE A 150 -1.34 -7.47 -11.99
CA PHE A 150 -0.99 -7.87 -10.62
C PHE A 150 -0.32 -9.25 -10.61
N LEU A 151 0.82 -9.32 -9.93
CA LEU A 151 1.58 -10.53 -9.72
C LEU A 151 1.77 -10.76 -8.21
N LYS A 152 1.66 -12.03 -7.81
CA LYS A 152 1.94 -12.47 -6.44
C LYS A 152 3.13 -13.41 -6.49
N LEU A 153 4.26 -12.95 -5.96
CA LEU A 153 5.45 -13.77 -5.77
C LEU A 153 5.41 -14.38 -4.38
N THR A 154 5.65 -15.67 -4.26
CA THR A 154 5.62 -16.38 -2.98
C THR A 154 6.94 -17.07 -2.68
N LEU A 155 7.27 -17.18 -1.40
CA LEU A 155 8.44 -17.92 -0.91
C LEU A 155 8.05 -18.64 0.39
N PRO A 156 8.51 -19.88 0.65
CA PRO A 156 8.28 -20.54 1.92
C PRO A 156 8.81 -19.73 3.10
N CYS A 157 8.03 -19.65 4.19
CA CYS A 157 8.42 -18.92 5.40
C CYS A 157 9.73 -19.45 6.00
N SER A 158 10.01 -20.75 5.85
CA SER A 158 11.29 -21.38 6.22
C SER A 158 12.53 -20.75 5.54
N LYS A 159 12.35 -20.03 4.43
CA LYS A 159 13.42 -19.30 3.71
C LYS A 159 13.53 -17.83 4.09
N ALA A 160 12.69 -17.32 4.99
CA ALA A 160 12.70 -15.91 5.38
C ALA A 160 14.05 -15.46 5.97
N LYS A 161 14.69 -16.29 6.81
CA LYS A 161 16.01 -16.00 7.39
C LYS A 161 17.11 -15.95 6.32
N ASP A 162 17.10 -16.91 5.39
CA ASP A 162 18.03 -16.94 4.26
C ASP A 162 17.86 -15.69 3.38
N LEU A 163 16.61 -15.32 3.10
CA LEU A 163 16.27 -14.12 2.33
C LEU A 163 16.76 -12.85 3.03
N LEU A 164 16.54 -12.69 4.33
CA LEU A 164 17.04 -11.54 5.09
C LEU A 164 18.57 -11.45 5.08
N LYS A 165 19.26 -12.59 5.18
CA LYS A 165 20.72 -12.63 5.07
C LYS A 165 21.19 -12.23 3.67
N PHE A 166 20.52 -12.73 2.63
CA PHE A 166 20.80 -12.33 1.24
C PHE A 166 20.58 -10.82 1.04
N LEU A 167 19.46 -10.27 1.50
CA LEU A 167 19.14 -8.86 1.42
C LEU A 167 20.19 -8.00 2.14
N LEU A 168 20.64 -8.42 3.32
CA LEU A 168 21.71 -7.74 4.05
C LEU A 168 23.02 -7.71 3.25
N GLN A 169 23.39 -8.80 2.57
CA GLN A 169 24.56 -8.84 1.68
C GLN A 169 24.43 -7.91 0.49
N GLN A 170 23.20 -7.68 -0.01
CA GLN A 170 22.90 -6.70 -1.05
C GLN A 170 22.78 -5.26 -0.52
N GLY A 171 23.06 -5.03 0.78
CA GLY A 171 22.97 -3.71 1.41
C GLY A 171 21.55 -3.28 1.81
N TYR A 172 20.58 -4.19 1.80
CA TYR A 172 19.20 -3.97 2.28
C TYR A 172 19.06 -4.43 3.74
N GLY A 173 19.89 -3.83 4.60
CA GLY A 173 19.82 -3.99 6.04
C GLY A 173 18.85 -3.02 6.71
N GLU A 174 18.58 -3.26 7.99
CA GLU A 174 17.68 -2.44 8.81
C GLU A 174 18.15 -0.99 8.93
N ALA A 175 19.46 -0.73 8.91
CA ALA A 175 20.04 0.61 8.91
C ALA A 175 19.72 1.42 7.64
N ARG A 176 19.54 0.73 6.50
CA ARG A 176 19.12 1.37 5.25
C ARG A 176 17.61 1.63 5.26
N ILE A 177 16.82 0.66 5.72
CA ILE A 177 15.35 0.71 5.65
C ILE A 177 14.77 1.68 6.68
N TYR A 178 15.44 1.83 7.82
CA TYR A 178 15.11 2.80 8.85
C TYR A 178 16.32 3.70 9.13
N PRO A 179 16.56 4.73 8.30
CA PRO A 179 17.62 5.70 8.53
C PRO A 179 17.59 6.28 9.94
N GLY A 180 18.77 6.33 10.57
CA GLY A 180 18.96 6.87 11.92
C GLY A 180 19.56 5.85 12.89
N TYR A 181 19.86 6.30 14.11
CA TYR A 181 20.58 5.51 15.10
C TYR A 181 19.85 4.23 15.51
N LYS A 182 18.51 4.25 15.53
CA LYS A 182 17.69 3.08 15.89
C LYS A 182 17.85 1.94 14.88
N GLY A 183 17.82 2.23 13.58
CA GLY A 183 17.99 1.21 12.55
C GLY A 183 19.38 0.57 12.58
N ILE A 184 20.41 1.38 12.82
CA ILE A 184 21.79 0.90 13.01
C ILE A 184 21.88 0.00 14.24
N ALA A 185 21.38 0.45 15.38
CA ALA A 185 21.40 -0.32 16.62
C ALA A 185 20.69 -1.67 16.47
N ASN A 186 19.48 -1.68 15.89
CA ASN A 186 18.73 -2.90 15.66
C ASN A 186 19.47 -3.88 14.73
N GLN A 187 20.09 -3.38 13.65
CA GLN A 187 20.86 -4.20 12.72
C GLN A 187 22.04 -4.88 13.43
N VAL A 188 22.77 -4.13 14.25
CA VAL A 188 23.89 -4.67 15.04
C VAL A 188 23.37 -5.73 16.00
N MET A 189 22.31 -5.45 16.74
CA MET A 189 21.73 -6.39 17.72
C MET A 189 21.20 -7.68 17.07
N ARG A 190 20.65 -7.62 15.85
CA ARG A 190 20.23 -8.83 15.09
C ARG A 190 21.38 -9.76 14.73
N LYS A 191 22.62 -9.25 14.61
CA LYS A 191 23.79 -10.09 14.32
C LYS A 191 24.22 -10.95 15.52
N TYR A 192 23.80 -10.57 16.73
CA TYR A 192 24.15 -11.25 17.99
C TYR A 192 23.01 -12.11 18.56
N LYS A 193 21.86 -12.18 17.87
CA LYS A 193 20.74 -13.07 18.19
C LYS A 193 20.75 -14.26 17.25
#